data_AF-A0A931ZF61-F1
#
_entry.id   AF-A0A931ZF61-F1
#
_cell.length_a   1.000
_cell.length_b   1.000
_cell.length_c   1.000
_cell.angle_alpha   90.00
_cell.angle_beta   90.00
_cell.angle_gamma   90.00
#
_symmetry.space_group_name_H-M   'P 1'
#
loop_
_entity.id
_entity.type
_entity.pdbx_description
1 polymer ?
#
loop_
_entity_poly.entity_id
_entity_poly.type
_entity_poly.pdbx_seq_one_letter_code
_entity_poly.pdbx_strand_id
1 'polypeptide(L)'
;MKRTFWLLVVAFLFGFSSLGSADWHLGFIHSHSTFSDGTRNPEQLVRQAKKSGAEFLFVTDHFEQIPQKEGKKGALFGDDFGFENYAERFRQAGLNQNLLVITGAEITTYWNGAASHALALGNLAFPDDQLASFQMQENTQQKVIDRLNEMGLLPVAAHPFLIAQKYQQWHGGISNLQFQISEARGLIGIEFFNDETFEGYERTMAWYLMLIGQGKKVVVIAGCDSHTPLLDVDDPNRWQRKTDVFCQQLSESSLLQSIKGGKTSALNLGVRLGKTSHIPGFEPLKVTKPVGLEIEILFPEKTKKELLVNIYRDGGKVSEGKINQGIKEALLTVLETVFLPGLHSYVLEIPEVLITSPFYFDVEDSSLNNAFAVMLDVSGSMGEEDKLTQAKRATSAFVDSLADSDQIALVDFSSTANLLLPLESLSASLRQTLKAKISQTEPLESTNIGDGLRLGLLEVRKDPTSNPKRGLLLSDGMHNEGELWPFVEEWKEAGFKVDCVAFGSDADRQQLTEIAARTNGKMFPADNGNLAHIWQTILAESRGQTLLLNVQDYVFGAVSYPVQVDAASQKITVFLDGQSSVELISPDGKVVT
;
A
#
# COMPACT_ATOMS: atom_id res chain seq x y z
N MET A 1 44.85 37.33 -31.09
CA MET A 1 45.52 36.13 -31.64
C MET A 1 45.52 35.05 -30.56
N LYS A 2 44.84 33.94 -30.83
CA LYS A 2 44.67 32.79 -29.93
C LYS A 2 46.00 32.05 -29.78
N ARG A 3 46.37 31.66 -28.55
CA ARG A 3 47.42 30.65 -28.29
C ARG A 3 46.75 29.39 -27.75
N THR A 4 46.78 28.35 -28.57
CA THR A 4 46.34 26.99 -28.28
C THR A 4 47.51 26.25 -27.62
N PHE A 5 47.31 25.67 -26.44
CA PHE A 5 48.25 24.74 -25.82
C PHE A 5 47.70 23.32 -26.01
N TRP A 6 48.50 22.46 -26.64
CA TRP A 6 48.22 21.03 -26.76
C TRP A 6 48.67 20.33 -25.47
N LEU A 7 47.79 19.57 -24.84
CA LEU A 7 48.16 18.61 -23.79
C LEU A 7 47.82 17.21 -24.31
N LEU A 8 48.87 16.42 -24.56
CA LEU A 8 48.79 14.98 -24.75
C LEU A 8 48.29 14.34 -23.45
N VAL A 9 47.19 13.59 -23.53
CA VAL A 9 46.79 12.63 -22.49
C VAL A 9 47.06 11.24 -23.02
N VAL A 10 47.99 10.54 -22.37
CA VAL A 10 48.27 9.12 -22.56
C VAL A 10 47.10 8.33 -21.94
N ALA A 11 46.32 7.65 -22.77
CA ALA A 11 45.24 6.77 -22.32
C ALA A 11 45.81 5.45 -21.82
N PHE A 12 45.67 5.18 -20.52
CA PHE A 12 45.72 3.83 -19.98
C PHE A 12 44.39 3.14 -20.28
N LEU A 13 44.43 2.14 -21.15
CA LEU A 13 43.33 1.19 -21.39
C LEU A 13 43.17 0.29 -20.17
N PHE A 14 42.39 0.73 -19.18
CA PHE A 14 41.61 -0.19 -18.37
C PHE A 14 40.24 -0.29 -19.01
N GLY A 15 39.95 -1.46 -19.59
CA GLY A 15 38.60 -1.79 -20.04
C GLY A 15 37.67 -1.78 -18.83
N PHE A 16 36.97 -0.67 -18.62
CA PHE A 16 35.73 -0.69 -17.86
C PHE A 16 34.75 -1.54 -18.66
N SER A 17 34.60 -2.81 -18.29
CA SER A 17 33.34 -3.50 -18.48
C SER A 17 32.27 -2.62 -17.85
N SER A 18 31.36 -2.06 -18.66
CA SER A 18 30.21 -1.33 -18.14
C SER A 18 29.47 -2.28 -17.20
N LEU A 19 29.57 -2.06 -15.90
CA LEU A 19 28.61 -2.59 -14.94
C LEU A 19 27.24 -2.14 -15.47
N GLY A 20 26.39 -3.09 -15.88
CA GLY A 20 25.05 -2.77 -16.36
C GLY A 20 24.33 -1.92 -15.34
N SER A 21 23.68 -0.85 -15.77
CA SER A 21 22.74 -0.12 -14.94
C SER A 21 21.54 -1.02 -14.66
N ALA A 22 20.97 -0.94 -13.46
CA ALA A 22 19.72 -1.65 -13.16
C ALA A 22 18.62 -1.26 -14.16
N ASP A 23 17.92 -2.25 -14.69
CA ASP A 23 16.92 -2.06 -15.74
C ASP A 23 15.82 -3.14 -15.68
N TRP A 24 14.75 -2.90 -16.41
CA TRP A 24 13.65 -3.83 -16.64
C TRP A 24 14.02 -4.80 -17.77
N HIS A 25 13.99 -6.09 -17.44
CA HIS A 25 14.29 -7.18 -18.35
C HIS A 25 13.04 -8.02 -18.59
N LEU A 26 12.72 -8.20 -19.87
CA LEU A 26 11.51 -8.92 -20.28
C LEU A 26 11.78 -10.41 -20.50
N GLY A 27 10.95 -11.30 -19.99
CA GLY A 27 11.12 -12.73 -20.20
C GLY A 27 9.87 -13.58 -19.97
N PHE A 28 10.04 -14.89 -20.17
CA PHE A 28 9.00 -15.90 -19.92
C PHE A 28 9.32 -16.67 -18.65
N ILE A 29 8.33 -16.84 -17.76
CA ILE A 29 8.51 -17.55 -16.49
C ILE A 29 7.87 -18.96 -16.49
N HIS A 30 6.94 -19.22 -17.40
CA HIS A 30 6.24 -20.50 -17.54
C HIS A 30 6.26 -20.94 -19.02
N SER A 31 6.93 -22.06 -19.31
CA SER A 31 6.99 -22.64 -20.67
C SER A 31 7.31 -24.13 -20.67
N HIS A 32 6.82 -24.84 -21.70
CA HIS A 32 6.95 -26.28 -21.85
C HIS A 32 7.72 -26.63 -23.12
N SER A 33 8.39 -27.77 -23.10
CA SER A 33 9.18 -28.29 -24.19
C SER A 33 8.82 -29.75 -24.45
N THR A 34 9.52 -30.36 -25.39
CA THR A 34 9.36 -31.78 -25.72
C THR A 34 9.84 -32.73 -24.62
N PHE A 35 10.29 -32.22 -23.47
CA PHE A 35 10.63 -33.01 -22.30
C PHE A 35 9.40 -33.34 -21.43
N SER A 36 8.37 -32.49 -21.41
CA SER A 36 7.02 -32.87 -20.99
C SER A 36 6.10 -33.04 -22.20
N ASP A 37 5.02 -32.29 -22.22
CA ASP A 37 3.92 -32.23 -23.17
C ASP A 37 3.95 -31.00 -24.09
N GLY A 38 5.04 -30.23 -24.00
CA GLY A 38 5.38 -29.26 -25.02
C GLY A 38 5.83 -29.92 -26.32
N THR A 39 5.90 -29.13 -27.38
CA THR A 39 6.12 -29.65 -28.75
C THR A 39 7.29 -29.00 -29.47
N ARG A 40 7.90 -27.98 -28.85
CA ARG A 40 9.15 -27.39 -29.30
C ARG A 40 10.29 -28.05 -28.56
N ASN A 41 11.29 -28.50 -29.30
CA ASN A 41 12.54 -28.93 -28.68
C ASN A 41 13.27 -27.71 -28.07
N PRO A 42 14.29 -27.93 -27.21
CA PRO A 42 14.98 -26.84 -26.53
C PRO A 42 15.46 -25.72 -27.46
N GLU A 43 16.06 -26.07 -28.61
CA GLU A 43 16.58 -25.09 -29.55
C GLU A 43 15.46 -24.29 -30.24
N GLN A 44 14.32 -24.92 -30.53
CA GLN A 44 13.14 -24.25 -31.09
C GLN A 44 12.47 -23.34 -30.06
N LEU A 45 12.35 -23.78 -28.81
CA LEU A 45 11.72 -23.02 -27.73
C LEU A 45 12.51 -21.74 -27.43
N VAL A 46 13.83 -21.87 -27.26
CA VAL A 46 14.73 -20.72 -27.03
C VAL A 46 14.70 -19.74 -28.21
N ARG A 47 14.73 -20.24 -29.46
CA ARG A 47 14.61 -19.37 -30.64
C ARG A 47 13.28 -18.63 -30.68
N GLN A 48 12.18 -19.28 -30.32
CA GLN A 48 10.86 -18.66 -30.28
C GLN A 48 10.80 -17.58 -29.20
N ALA A 49 11.28 -17.86 -27.98
CA ALA A 49 11.36 -16.87 -26.91
C ALA A 49 12.17 -15.64 -27.33
N LYS A 50 13.34 -15.86 -27.95
CA LYS A 50 14.18 -14.76 -28.47
C LYS A 50 13.48 -13.95 -29.56
N LYS A 51 12.81 -14.62 -30.51
CA LYS A 51 12.03 -13.97 -31.58
C LYS A 51 10.88 -13.12 -31.00
N SER A 52 10.32 -13.52 -29.87
CA SER A 52 9.29 -12.79 -29.13
C SER A 52 9.82 -11.65 -28.25
N GLY A 53 11.12 -11.34 -28.33
CA GLY A 53 11.74 -10.21 -27.63
C GLY A 53 12.17 -10.49 -26.20
N ALA A 54 12.24 -11.76 -25.78
CA ALA A 54 12.69 -12.12 -24.45
C ALA A 54 14.22 -11.97 -24.29
N GLU A 55 14.61 -11.63 -23.06
CA GLU A 55 15.99 -11.56 -22.58
C GLU A 55 16.33 -12.74 -21.67
N PHE A 56 15.33 -13.29 -20.99
CA PHE A 56 15.42 -14.55 -20.26
C PHE A 56 14.22 -15.48 -20.51
N LEU A 57 14.42 -16.77 -20.22
CA LEU A 57 13.42 -17.83 -20.34
C LEU A 57 13.56 -18.80 -19.16
N PHE A 58 12.50 -18.97 -18.39
CA PHE A 58 12.33 -20.14 -17.52
C PHE A 58 11.67 -21.26 -18.30
N VAL A 59 12.25 -22.44 -18.20
CA VAL A 59 11.68 -23.67 -18.75
C VAL A 59 11.17 -24.49 -17.59
N THR A 60 9.86 -24.72 -17.57
CA THR A 60 9.12 -25.28 -16.43
C THR A 60 8.30 -26.48 -16.90
N ASP A 61 8.93 -27.39 -17.65
CA ASP A 61 8.31 -28.67 -18.01
C ASP A 61 7.73 -29.37 -16.75
N HIS A 62 6.67 -30.17 -16.93
CA HIS A 62 6.05 -30.91 -15.84
C HIS A 62 7.05 -31.82 -15.13
N PHE A 63 7.25 -31.61 -13.82
CA PHE A 63 8.23 -32.34 -13.02
C PHE A 63 8.03 -33.86 -13.08
N GLU A 64 6.78 -34.30 -13.15
CA GLU A 64 6.37 -35.71 -13.21
C GLU A 64 6.76 -36.40 -14.52
N GLN A 65 6.92 -35.60 -15.58
CA GLN A 65 7.23 -36.06 -16.93
C GLN A 65 8.72 -35.93 -17.26
N ILE A 66 9.45 -35.04 -16.57
CA ILE A 66 10.91 -34.94 -16.70
C ILE A 66 11.54 -36.27 -16.25
N PRO A 67 12.50 -36.86 -17.00
CA PRO A 67 13.19 -38.08 -16.61
C PRO A 67 13.99 -37.92 -15.29
N GLN A 68 13.37 -38.30 -14.18
CA GLN A 68 13.97 -38.22 -12.83
C GLN A 68 15.10 -39.25 -12.60
N LYS A 69 15.26 -40.26 -13.47
CA LYS A 69 16.33 -41.28 -13.44
C LYS A 69 16.64 -41.71 -14.89
N GLU A 70 17.88 -42.16 -15.16
CA GLU A 70 18.21 -42.89 -16.40
C GLU A 70 17.20 -44.04 -16.58
N GLY A 71 16.32 -43.92 -17.57
CA GLY A 71 15.53 -44.98 -18.15
C GLY A 71 14.10 -44.57 -18.52
N LYS A 72 13.69 -43.33 -18.22
CA LYS A 72 12.35 -42.81 -18.57
C LYS A 72 12.42 -41.97 -19.85
N LYS A 73 11.69 -42.43 -20.87
CA LYS A 73 11.58 -41.75 -22.17
C LYS A 73 10.75 -40.48 -22.02
N GLY A 74 11.24 -39.34 -22.51
CA GLY A 74 10.39 -38.17 -22.74
C GLY A 74 9.27 -38.51 -23.73
N ALA A 75 8.10 -37.89 -23.59
CA ALA A 75 6.87 -38.30 -24.28
C ALA A 75 6.97 -38.29 -25.83
N LEU A 76 7.95 -37.57 -26.41
CA LEU A 76 8.08 -37.40 -27.87
C LEU A 76 9.46 -37.76 -28.47
N PHE A 77 10.53 -37.88 -27.67
CA PHE A 77 11.85 -38.26 -28.16
C PHE A 77 12.39 -39.41 -27.30
N GLY A 78 12.50 -40.59 -27.89
CA GLY A 78 12.80 -41.86 -27.23
C GLY A 78 14.21 -42.02 -26.67
N ASP A 79 14.92 -40.93 -26.40
CA ASP A 79 16.25 -40.94 -25.81
C ASP A 79 16.17 -40.49 -24.34
N ASP A 80 16.83 -41.27 -23.49
CA ASP A 80 16.92 -41.08 -22.05
C ASP A 80 18.21 -40.32 -21.72
N PHE A 81 18.07 -39.15 -21.10
CA PHE A 81 19.21 -38.27 -20.83
C PHE A 81 19.33 -37.83 -19.36
N GLY A 82 18.31 -37.99 -18.52
CA GLY A 82 18.31 -37.46 -17.14
C GLY A 82 18.31 -35.91 -17.04
N PHE A 83 18.06 -35.41 -15.83
CA PHE A 83 17.89 -33.96 -15.57
C PHE A 83 19.11 -33.10 -15.90
N GLU A 84 20.33 -33.62 -15.70
CA GLU A 84 21.57 -32.87 -16.00
C GLU A 84 21.68 -32.53 -17.49
N ASN A 85 21.35 -33.48 -18.36
CA ASN A 85 21.34 -33.25 -19.80
C ASN A 85 20.15 -32.38 -20.23
N TYR A 86 19.01 -32.44 -19.53
CA TYR A 86 17.90 -31.49 -19.71
C TYR A 86 18.39 -30.04 -19.48
N ALA A 87 18.97 -29.77 -18.31
CA ALA A 87 19.46 -28.45 -17.95
C ALA A 87 20.62 -28.01 -18.86
N GLU A 88 21.56 -28.89 -19.15
CA GLU A 88 22.69 -28.58 -20.03
C GLU A 88 22.24 -28.26 -21.45
N ARG A 89 21.28 -29.00 -22.01
CA ARG A 89 20.78 -28.75 -23.36
C ARG A 89 20.10 -27.39 -23.47
N PHE A 90 19.30 -27.01 -22.46
CA PHE A 90 18.70 -25.69 -22.41
C PHE A 90 19.72 -24.57 -22.23
N ARG A 91 20.73 -24.78 -21.38
CA ARG A 91 21.84 -23.85 -21.20
C ARG A 91 22.58 -23.61 -22.50
N GLN A 92 22.91 -24.67 -23.26
CA GLN A 92 23.57 -24.57 -24.55
C GLN A 92 22.71 -23.88 -25.60
N ALA A 93 21.41 -24.22 -25.67
CA ALA A 93 20.47 -23.54 -26.55
C ALA A 93 20.39 -22.03 -26.25
N GLY A 94 20.34 -21.65 -24.98
CA GLY A 94 20.36 -20.25 -24.51
C GLY A 94 21.62 -19.50 -24.92
N LEU A 95 22.80 -20.08 -24.67
CA LEU A 95 24.10 -19.51 -25.05
C LEU A 95 24.16 -19.23 -26.56
N ASN A 96 23.67 -20.16 -27.39
CA ASN A 96 23.65 -20.01 -28.85
C ASN A 96 22.72 -18.90 -29.35
N GLN A 97 21.79 -18.42 -28.53
CA GLN A 97 20.83 -17.36 -28.88
C GLN A 97 21.05 -16.06 -28.10
N ASN A 98 22.09 -16.00 -27.25
CA ASN A 98 22.29 -14.92 -26.29
C ASN A 98 20.99 -14.64 -25.50
N LEU A 99 20.45 -15.70 -24.89
CA LEU A 99 19.27 -15.70 -24.04
C LEU A 99 19.62 -16.38 -22.71
N LEU A 100 19.30 -15.74 -21.58
CA LEU A 100 19.50 -16.35 -20.27
C LEU A 100 18.40 -17.40 -20.04
N VAL A 101 18.78 -18.68 -19.96
CA VAL A 101 17.83 -19.78 -19.74
C VAL A 101 18.02 -20.34 -18.34
N ILE A 102 16.91 -20.44 -17.60
CA ILE A 102 16.87 -20.97 -16.23
C ILE A 102 15.91 -22.15 -16.23
N THR A 103 16.35 -23.30 -15.72
CA THR A 103 15.47 -24.45 -15.56
C THR A 103 14.71 -24.37 -14.26
N GLY A 104 13.38 -24.44 -14.35
CA GLY A 104 12.45 -24.68 -13.26
C GLY A 104 11.63 -25.94 -13.55
N ALA A 105 10.48 -26.08 -12.90
CA ALA A 105 9.51 -27.13 -13.18
C ALA A 105 8.10 -26.66 -12.81
N GLU A 106 7.10 -27.29 -13.42
CA GLU A 106 5.71 -27.20 -12.97
C GLU A 106 5.33 -28.50 -12.26
N ILE A 107 4.80 -28.41 -11.05
CA ILE A 107 4.44 -29.56 -10.22
C ILE A 107 2.92 -29.66 -10.14
N THR A 108 2.38 -30.81 -10.50
CA THR A 108 0.95 -31.10 -10.38
C THR A 108 0.61 -31.54 -8.96
N THR A 109 -0.35 -30.85 -8.35
CA THR A 109 -0.89 -31.12 -7.02
C THR A 109 -2.41 -31.33 -7.08
N TYR A 110 -2.98 -31.93 -6.03
CA TYR A 110 -4.42 -32.12 -5.93
C TYR A 110 -4.95 -31.65 -4.58
N TRP A 111 -6.15 -31.08 -4.60
CA TRP A 111 -6.91 -30.70 -3.43
C TRP A 111 -8.40 -30.97 -3.64
N ASN A 112 -9.00 -31.77 -2.76
CA ASN A 112 -10.44 -32.07 -2.77
C ASN A 112 -10.99 -32.47 -4.15
N GLY A 113 -10.25 -33.30 -4.90
CA GLY A 113 -10.63 -33.75 -6.24
C GLY A 113 -10.39 -32.75 -7.38
N ALA A 114 -9.82 -31.57 -7.10
CA ALA A 114 -9.39 -30.60 -8.11
C ALA A 114 -7.86 -30.60 -8.23
N ALA A 115 -7.36 -30.52 -9.46
CA ALA A 115 -5.93 -30.37 -9.71
C ALA A 115 -5.50 -28.90 -9.57
N SER A 116 -4.24 -28.65 -9.25
CA SER A 116 -3.62 -27.33 -9.26
C SER A 116 -2.13 -27.46 -9.54
N HIS A 117 -1.51 -26.44 -10.14
CA HIS A 117 -0.10 -26.51 -10.55
C HIS A 117 0.75 -25.45 -9.85
N ALA A 118 1.88 -25.86 -9.29
CA ALA A 118 2.84 -24.95 -8.68
C ALA A 118 4.11 -24.88 -9.53
N LEU A 119 4.50 -23.69 -9.97
CA LEU A 119 5.82 -23.47 -10.55
C LEU A 119 6.87 -23.47 -9.45
N ALA A 120 7.98 -24.16 -9.70
CA ALA A 120 9.20 -24.09 -8.92
C ALA A 120 10.24 -23.28 -9.69
N LEU A 121 10.38 -22.00 -9.36
CA LEU A 121 11.35 -21.13 -10.02
C LEU A 121 12.70 -21.16 -9.30
N GLY A 122 13.77 -21.30 -10.08
CA GLY A 122 15.14 -21.44 -9.59
C GLY A 122 15.74 -22.75 -10.07
N ASN A 123 17.07 -22.82 -10.12
CA ASN A 123 17.76 -24.00 -10.59
C ASN A 123 17.43 -25.20 -9.70
N LEU A 124 16.64 -26.13 -10.25
CA LEU A 124 16.36 -27.41 -9.62
C LEU A 124 17.66 -28.20 -9.49
N ALA A 125 18.08 -28.41 -8.25
CA ALA A 125 19.07 -29.41 -7.94
C ALA A 125 18.33 -30.73 -7.67
N PHE A 126 18.54 -31.72 -8.55
CA PHE A 126 18.25 -33.15 -8.37
C PHE A 126 16.83 -33.67 -8.60
N PRO A 127 16.70 -35.00 -8.81
CA PRO A 127 15.49 -35.74 -8.46
C PRO A 127 15.26 -35.67 -6.94
N ASP A 128 14.09 -35.18 -6.53
CA ASP A 128 13.68 -35.16 -5.12
C ASP A 128 12.68 -36.29 -4.83
N ASP A 129 13.18 -37.41 -4.29
CA ASP A 129 12.36 -38.58 -3.95
C ASP A 129 11.22 -38.23 -2.97
N GLN A 130 11.41 -37.22 -2.12
CA GLN A 130 10.35 -36.76 -1.20
C GLN A 130 9.22 -36.08 -1.98
N LEU A 131 9.50 -35.04 -2.76
CA LEU A 131 8.51 -34.40 -3.63
C LEU A 131 7.82 -35.41 -4.55
N ALA A 132 8.60 -36.30 -5.16
CA ALA A 132 8.07 -37.38 -6.01
C ALA A 132 7.16 -38.36 -5.26
N SER A 133 7.32 -38.52 -3.94
CA SER A 133 6.52 -39.44 -3.13
C SER A 133 5.13 -38.92 -2.78
N PHE A 134 4.85 -37.63 -2.94
CA PHE A 134 3.55 -37.05 -2.60
C PHE A 134 2.96 -36.10 -3.64
N GLN A 135 3.70 -35.69 -4.67
CA GLN A 135 3.11 -35.00 -5.81
C GLN A 135 2.03 -35.88 -6.47
N MET A 136 1.08 -35.25 -7.16
CA MET A 136 -0.10 -35.90 -7.73
C MET A 136 -1.01 -36.65 -6.72
N GLN A 137 -0.82 -36.52 -5.41
CA GLN A 137 -1.72 -37.12 -4.41
C GLN A 137 -2.74 -36.11 -3.89
N GLU A 138 -3.92 -36.60 -3.53
CA GLU A 138 -4.98 -35.77 -2.93
C GLU A 138 -4.51 -35.07 -1.65
N ASN A 139 -4.90 -33.80 -1.52
CA ASN A 139 -4.62 -32.94 -0.36
C ASN A 139 -3.13 -32.77 -0.05
N THR A 140 -2.30 -32.63 -1.10
CA THR A 140 -0.84 -32.43 -0.96
C THR A 140 -0.33 -31.07 -1.41
N GLN A 141 -1.21 -30.17 -1.89
CA GLN A 141 -0.85 -28.81 -2.33
C GLN A 141 0.09 -28.08 -1.35
N GLN A 142 -0.28 -28.01 -0.07
CA GLN A 142 0.55 -27.36 0.95
C GLN A 142 1.91 -28.07 1.15
N LYS A 143 1.95 -29.41 1.11
CA LYS A 143 3.20 -30.17 1.27
C LYS A 143 4.17 -29.90 0.13
N VAL A 144 3.66 -29.78 -1.10
CA VAL A 144 4.46 -29.39 -2.27
C VAL A 144 5.05 -28.00 -2.06
N ILE A 145 4.24 -27.02 -1.67
CA ILE A 145 4.71 -25.65 -1.44
C ILE A 145 5.75 -25.59 -0.31
N ASP A 146 5.52 -26.30 0.79
CA ASP A 146 6.48 -26.37 1.91
C ASP A 146 7.81 -26.97 1.43
N ARG A 147 7.76 -28.06 0.66
CA ARG A 147 8.96 -28.73 0.14
C ARG A 147 9.74 -27.85 -0.83
N LEU A 148 9.06 -27.15 -1.73
CA LEU A 148 9.71 -26.20 -2.65
C LEU A 148 10.43 -25.08 -1.88
N ASN A 149 9.81 -24.57 -0.82
CA ASN A 149 10.45 -23.59 0.07
C ASN A 149 11.67 -24.16 0.81
N GLU A 150 11.58 -25.40 1.32
CA GLU A 150 12.72 -26.10 1.96
C GLU A 150 13.90 -26.27 1.00
N MET A 151 13.62 -26.52 -0.28
CA MET A 151 14.62 -26.63 -1.35
C MET A 151 15.20 -25.27 -1.77
N GLY A 152 14.69 -24.16 -1.23
CA GLY A 152 15.11 -22.81 -1.60
C GLY A 152 14.59 -22.35 -2.97
N LEU A 153 13.63 -23.07 -3.55
CA LEU A 153 12.95 -22.70 -4.79
C LEU A 153 11.85 -21.69 -4.50
N LEU A 154 11.38 -21.02 -5.54
CA LEU A 154 10.34 -19.99 -5.43
C LEU A 154 9.00 -20.56 -5.93
N PRO A 155 8.10 -20.98 -5.04
CA PRO A 155 6.80 -21.54 -5.42
C PRO A 155 5.84 -20.44 -5.87
N VAL A 156 5.31 -20.57 -7.10
CA VAL A 156 4.30 -19.69 -7.67
C VAL A 156 3.09 -20.51 -8.10
N ALA A 157 1.88 -20.05 -7.80
CA ALA A 157 0.68 -20.71 -8.32
C ALA A 157 0.57 -20.48 -9.83
N ALA A 158 0.67 -21.54 -10.63
CA ALA A 158 0.45 -21.50 -12.07
C ALA A 158 -1.06 -21.48 -12.33
N HIS A 159 -1.50 -20.59 -13.23
CA HIS A 159 -2.90 -20.43 -13.69
C HIS A 159 -3.96 -20.90 -12.65
N PRO A 160 -4.09 -20.17 -11.54
CA PRO A 160 -4.63 -20.72 -10.29
C PRO A 160 -6.12 -21.08 -10.32
N PHE A 161 -6.87 -20.49 -11.26
CA PHE A 161 -8.30 -20.68 -11.44
C PHE A 161 -8.67 -20.97 -12.88
N LEU A 162 -7.82 -21.69 -13.62
CA LEU A 162 -8.08 -22.05 -15.01
C LEU A 162 -9.35 -22.90 -15.12
N ILE A 163 -10.40 -22.26 -15.63
CA ILE A 163 -11.66 -22.89 -16.00
C ILE A 163 -11.55 -23.28 -17.47
N ALA A 164 -11.34 -24.56 -17.75
CA ALA A 164 -11.15 -25.00 -19.12
C ALA A 164 -12.16 -26.06 -19.53
N GLN A 165 -13.04 -25.70 -20.49
CA GLN A 165 -13.94 -26.65 -21.15
C GLN A 165 -13.19 -27.78 -21.89
N LYS A 166 -11.91 -27.58 -22.24
CA LYS A 166 -11.07 -28.51 -23.03
C LYS A 166 -10.30 -29.56 -22.20
N TYR A 167 -10.14 -29.38 -20.88
CA TYR A 167 -9.28 -30.28 -20.07
C TYR A 167 -9.92 -31.63 -19.72
N GLN A 168 -11.19 -31.84 -20.07
CA GLN A 168 -11.85 -33.15 -19.97
C GLN A 168 -11.09 -34.27 -20.73
N GLN A 169 -10.30 -33.94 -21.75
CA GLN A 169 -9.57 -34.92 -22.57
C GLN A 169 -8.18 -35.31 -22.03
N TRP A 170 -7.54 -34.49 -21.18
CA TRP A 170 -6.12 -34.65 -20.80
C TRP A 170 -5.92 -35.17 -19.37
N HIS A 171 -6.85 -34.87 -18.45
CA HIS A 171 -6.79 -35.32 -17.05
C HIS A 171 -7.93 -36.27 -16.64
N GLY A 172 -8.47 -37.05 -17.58
CA GLY A 172 -9.44 -38.09 -17.24
C GLY A 172 -10.78 -37.59 -16.66
N GLY A 173 -11.23 -36.39 -17.05
CA GLY A 173 -12.56 -35.87 -16.69
C GLY A 173 -12.62 -34.81 -15.59
N ILE A 174 -11.49 -34.32 -15.08
CA ILE A 174 -11.45 -33.20 -14.11
C ILE A 174 -11.82 -31.89 -14.82
N SER A 175 -12.74 -31.13 -14.21
CA SER A 175 -13.42 -30.00 -14.87
C SER A 175 -12.82 -28.63 -14.58
N ASN A 176 -12.00 -28.42 -13.55
CA ASN A 176 -11.41 -27.10 -13.21
C ASN A 176 -10.07 -27.24 -12.48
N LEU A 177 -9.10 -26.35 -12.76
CA LEU A 177 -7.94 -26.15 -11.89
C LEU A 177 -8.29 -25.15 -10.80
N GLN A 178 -7.94 -25.46 -9.55
CA GLN A 178 -8.27 -24.59 -8.42
C GLN A 178 -7.24 -24.66 -7.30
N PHE A 179 -6.55 -23.54 -7.08
CA PHE A 179 -5.81 -23.36 -5.84
C PHE A 179 -6.74 -23.16 -4.65
N GLN A 180 -6.48 -23.89 -3.57
CA GLN A 180 -7.15 -23.64 -2.30
C GLN A 180 -6.44 -22.52 -1.53
N ILE A 181 -7.14 -21.41 -1.33
CA ILE A 181 -6.64 -20.18 -0.69
C ILE A 181 -6.02 -20.46 0.69
N SER A 182 -6.64 -21.31 1.50
CA SER A 182 -6.18 -21.62 2.87
C SER A 182 -4.96 -22.55 2.95
N GLU A 183 -4.67 -23.28 1.87
CA GLU A 183 -3.65 -24.36 1.80
C GLU A 183 -2.54 -24.05 0.78
N ALA A 184 -2.37 -22.75 0.52
CA ALA A 184 -1.34 -22.21 -0.36
C ALA A 184 -0.38 -21.29 0.43
N ARG A 185 -0.13 -21.63 1.70
CA ARG A 185 0.75 -20.85 2.59
C ARG A 185 2.19 -20.99 2.10
N GLY A 186 2.92 -19.88 2.06
CA GLY A 186 4.31 -19.90 1.59
C GLY A 186 4.49 -19.85 0.07
N LEU A 187 3.41 -19.70 -0.71
CA LEU A 187 3.55 -19.19 -2.08
C LEU A 187 4.22 -17.82 -2.05
N ILE A 188 5.14 -17.58 -2.99
CA ILE A 188 5.73 -16.27 -3.18
C ILE A 188 4.95 -15.44 -4.20
N GLY A 189 4.16 -16.08 -5.08
CA GLY A 189 3.48 -15.38 -6.16
C GLY A 189 2.35 -16.15 -6.84
N ILE A 190 1.72 -15.48 -7.79
CA ILE A 190 0.62 -15.97 -8.62
C ILE A 190 0.92 -15.64 -10.07
N GLU A 191 0.70 -16.61 -10.95
CA GLU A 191 0.65 -16.38 -12.38
C GLU A 191 -0.68 -15.74 -12.76
N PHE A 192 -0.62 -14.46 -13.11
CA PHE A 192 -1.78 -13.59 -13.26
C PHE A 192 -2.37 -13.65 -14.67
N PHE A 193 -1.51 -13.52 -15.69
CA PHE A 193 -1.93 -13.66 -17.09
C PHE A 193 -1.57 -15.05 -17.60
N ASN A 194 -2.52 -15.97 -17.47
CA ASN A 194 -2.47 -17.29 -18.08
C ASN A 194 -3.89 -17.83 -18.37
N ASP A 195 -4.88 -17.46 -17.55
CA ASP A 195 -6.28 -17.77 -17.78
C ASP A 195 -6.76 -17.37 -19.20
N GLU A 196 -7.53 -18.27 -19.82
CA GLU A 196 -8.16 -18.04 -21.13
C GLU A 196 -9.55 -17.43 -21.03
N THR A 197 -10.13 -17.41 -19.82
CA THR A 197 -11.48 -16.91 -19.57
C THR A 197 -11.47 -15.65 -18.72
N PHE A 198 -12.43 -14.76 -18.97
CA PHE A 198 -12.63 -13.57 -18.15
C PHE A 198 -12.93 -13.91 -16.69
N GLU A 199 -13.69 -15.00 -16.45
CA GLU A 199 -14.00 -15.46 -15.10
C GLU A 199 -12.75 -15.93 -14.33
N GLY A 200 -11.84 -16.67 -14.97
CA GLY A 200 -10.56 -17.06 -14.36
C GLY A 200 -9.73 -15.84 -13.97
N TYR A 201 -9.63 -14.87 -14.89
CA TYR A 201 -8.96 -13.59 -14.64
C TYR A 201 -9.55 -12.83 -13.43
N GLU A 202 -10.87 -12.67 -13.35
CA GLU A 202 -11.53 -11.99 -12.23
C GLU A 202 -11.26 -12.69 -10.89
N ARG A 203 -11.27 -14.04 -10.87
CA ARG A 203 -10.96 -14.82 -9.66
C ARG A 203 -9.50 -14.67 -9.25
N THR A 204 -8.58 -14.74 -10.23
CA THR A 204 -7.14 -14.55 -10.01
C THR A 204 -6.87 -13.15 -9.45
N MET A 205 -7.51 -12.12 -10.00
CA MET A 205 -7.44 -10.76 -9.50
C MET A 205 -8.03 -10.59 -8.10
N ALA A 206 -9.24 -11.11 -7.86
CA ALA A 206 -9.88 -11.03 -6.55
C ALA A 206 -9.02 -11.71 -5.47
N TRP A 207 -8.43 -12.87 -5.79
CA TRP A 207 -7.54 -13.56 -4.87
C TRP A 207 -6.27 -12.76 -4.60
N TYR A 208 -5.63 -12.23 -5.64
CA TYR A 208 -4.44 -11.40 -5.50
C TYR A 208 -4.70 -10.16 -4.64
N LEU A 209 -5.73 -9.37 -4.94
CA LEU A 209 -6.06 -8.16 -4.18
C LEU A 209 -6.44 -8.46 -2.73
N MET A 210 -7.14 -9.57 -2.48
CA MET A 210 -7.43 -10.04 -1.12
C MET A 210 -6.13 -10.37 -0.34
N LEU A 211 -5.16 -11.03 -0.97
CA LEU A 211 -3.88 -11.35 -0.34
C LEU A 211 -3.08 -10.08 -0.02
N ILE A 212 -3.05 -9.12 -0.95
CA ILE A 212 -2.43 -7.81 -0.71
C ILE A 212 -3.11 -7.08 0.44
N GLY A 213 -4.44 -7.05 0.49
CA GLY A 213 -5.19 -6.43 1.59
C GLY A 213 -5.02 -7.10 2.95
N GLN A 214 -4.56 -8.35 2.99
CA GLN A 214 -4.13 -9.05 4.20
C GLN A 214 -2.66 -8.76 4.58
N GLY A 215 -2.00 -7.85 3.88
CA GLY A 215 -0.59 -7.51 4.08
C GLY A 215 0.39 -8.57 3.57
N LYS A 216 -0.06 -9.50 2.71
CA LYS A 216 0.83 -10.52 2.14
C LYS A 216 1.70 -9.93 1.02
N LYS A 217 2.96 -10.34 0.97
CA LYS A 217 3.89 -9.99 -0.11
C LYS A 217 3.81 -11.03 -1.21
N VAL A 218 2.87 -10.87 -2.12
CA VAL A 218 2.61 -11.83 -3.21
C VAL A 218 3.02 -11.18 -4.52
N VAL A 219 3.85 -11.88 -5.28
CA VAL A 219 4.35 -11.38 -6.56
C VAL A 219 3.44 -11.81 -7.70
N VAL A 220 3.36 -11.02 -8.75
CA VAL A 220 2.64 -11.38 -9.97
C VAL A 220 3.64 -11.70 -11.09
N ILE A 221 3.32 -12.76 -11.83
CA ILE A 221 4.05 -13.13 -13.04
C ILE A 221 3.05 -13.41 -14.17
N ALA A 222 3.55 -13.51 -15.39
CA ALA A 222 2.83 -14.03 -16.53
C ALA A 222 3.71 -15.01 -17.32
N GLY A 223 3.05 -15.95 -17.97
CA GLY A 223 3.70 -16.99 -18.74
C GLY A 223 2.89 -17.38 -19.96
N CYS A 224 3.56 -18.00 -20.93
CA CYS A 224 2.92 -18.40 -22.17
C CYS A 224 2.28 -19.78 -22.07
N ASP A 225 2.77 -20.63 -21.14
CA ASP A 225 2.25 -21.97 -20.91
C ASP A 225 2.13 -22.76 -22.23
N SER A 226 3.18 -22.66 -23.05
CA SER A 226 3.12 -23.01 -24.46
C SER A 226 3.29 -24.51 -24.69
N HIS A 227 2.23 -25.18 -25.16
CA HIS A 227 2.22 -26.63 -25.36
C HIS A 227 2.34 -27.08 -26.84
N THR A 228 1.67 -26.47 -27.84
CA THR A 228 1.54 -27.09 -29.19
C THR A 228 2.09 -26.28 -30.40
N PRO A 229 2.19 -26.91 -31.61
CA PRO A 229 2.39 -26.25 -32.89
C PRO A 229 1.29 -26.68 -33.89
N LEU A 230 0.07 -27.04 -33.46
CA LEU A 230 -1.03 -27.38 -34.37
C LEU A 230 -2.38 -26.78 -33.95
N LEU A 231 -2.51 -26.30 -32.70
CA LEU A 231 -3.61 -25.42 -32.27
C LEU A 231 -3.12 -24.02 -31.88
N ASP A 232 -1.83 -23.85 -31.56
CA ASP A 232 -1.23 -22.57 -31.13
C ASP A 232 -0.19 -21.97 -32.10
N VAL A 233 -0.09 -22.44 -33.36
CA VAL A 233 0.90 -21.90 -34.30
C VAL A 233 0.69 -20.41 -34.57
N ASP A 234 -0.53 -19.93 -34.37
CA ASP A 234 -0.90 -18.52 -34.51
C ASP A 234 -1.93 -18.12 -33.44
N ASP A 235 -1.73 -18.50 -32.16
CA ASP A 235 -2.24 -17.60 -31.10
C ASP A 235 -1.13 -16.62 -30.73
N PRO A 236 -1.00 -15.50 -31.48
CA PRO A 236 -0.01 -14.50 -31.18
C PRO A 236 -0.16 -13.98 -29.74
N ASN A 237 -1.31 -14.15 -29.09
CA ASN A 237 -1.60 -13.59 -27.77
C ASN A 237 -0.87 -14.33 -26.64
N ARG A 238 -0.71 -15.67 -26.68
CA ARG A 238 0.01 -16.42 -25.62
C ARG A 238 1.48 -15.98 -25.50
N TRP A 239 2.17 -15.75 -26.62
CA TRP A 239 3.55 -15.25 -26.64
C TRP A 239 3.67 -13.75 -26.31
N GLN A 240 2.56 -13.06 -26.02
CA GLN A 240 2.58 -11.73 -25.43
C GLN A 240 2.55 -11.73 -23.90
N ARG A 241 2.20 -12.86 -23.28
CA ARG A 241 2.17 -13.02 -21.82
C ARG A 241 3.58 -13.22 -21.31
N LYS A 242 4.13 -12.18 -20.67
CA LYS A 242 5.54 -12.11 -20.27
C LYS A 242 5.64 -11.46 -18.91
N THR A 243 6.73 -11.73 -18.21
CA THR A 243 7.06 -11.03 -16.97
C THR A 243 8.20 -10.06 -17.23
N ASP A 244 8.01 -8.81 -16.84
CA ASP A 244 9.07 -7.82 -16.77
C ASP A 244 9.67 -7.84 -15.36
N VAL A 245 11.00 -7.93 -15.27
CA VAL A 245 11.71 -8.06 -13.99
C VAL A 245 12.76 -6.97 -13.90
N PHE A 246 12.67 -6.12 -12.88
CA PHE A 246 13.67 -5.09 -12.63
C PHE A 246 14.84 -5.69 -11.86
N CYS A 247 16.02 -5.81 -12.49
CA CYS A 247 17.20 -6.36 -11.85
C CYS A 247 18.45 -5.49 -12.08
N GLN A 248 19.44 -5.63 -11.20
CA GLN A 248 20.69 -4.85 -11.31
C GLN A 248 21.56 -5.32 -12.48
N GLN A 249 21.48 -6.61 -12.78
CA GLN A 249 22.19 -7.25 -13.87
C GLN A 249 21.37 -8.46 -14.31
N LEU A 250 21.27 -8.70 -15.61
CA LEU A 250 20.65 -9.90 -16.14
C LEU A 250 21.51 -11.14 -15.81
N SER A 251 21.19 -11.80 -14.70
CA SER A 251 21.77 -13.07 -14.24
C SER A 251 20.71 -13.87 -13.50
N GLU A 252 20.92 -15.19 -13.38
CA GLU A 252 19.98 -16.06 -12.67
C GLU A 252 19.76 -15.62 -11.21
N SER A 253 20.84 -15.38 -10.46
CA SER A 253 20.75 -14.96 -9.07
C SER A 253 20.05 -13.61 -8.90
N SER A 254 20.34 -12.65 -9.80
CA SER A 254 19.68 -11.34 -9.77
C SER A 254 18.21 -11.46 -10.12
N LEU A 255 17.84 -12.26 -11.12
CA LEU A 255 16.44 -12.50 -11.48
C LEU A 255 15.67 -13.17 -10.34
N LEU A 256 16.19 -14.24 -9.74
CA LEU A 256 15.51 -14.94 -8.64
C LEU A 256 15.37 -14.06 -7.40
N GLN A 257 16.41 -13.31 -7.04
CA GLN A 257 16.33 -12.33 -5.95
C GLN A 257 15.31 -11.23 -6.27
N SER A 258 15.22 -10.84 -7.54
CA SER A 258 14.30 -9.81 -7.99
C SER A 258 12.84 -10.32 -7.97
N ILE A 259 12.59 -11.51 -8.49
CA ILE A 259 11.27 -12.14 -8.42
C ILE A 259 10.86 -12.32 -6.96
N LYS A 260 11.72 -12.86 -6.10
CA LYS A 260 11.43 -13.02 -4.66
C LYS A 260 11.17 -11.69 -3.96
N GLY A 261 11.81 -10.61 -4.40
CA GLY A 261 11.63 -9.27 -3.86
C GLY A 261 10.38 -8.54 -4.38
N GLY A 262 9.59 -9.13 -5.27
CA GLY A 262 8.44 -8.46 -5.88
C GLY A 262 8.81 -7.41 -6.92
N LYS A 263 9.98 -7.52 -7.56
CA LYS A 263 10.43 -6.59 -8.63
C LYS A 263 9.81 -6.91 -9.99
N THR A 264 8.54 -7.27 -10.03
CA THR A 264 7.92 -7.84 -11.23
C THR A 264 6.69 -7.08 -11.70
N SER A 265 6.47 -7.10 -13.01
CA SER A 265 5.18 -6.81 -13.61
C SER A 265 4.77 -7.96 -14.52
N ALA A 266 3.57 -8.47 -14.31
CA ALA A 266 2.94 -9.42 -15.22
C ALA A 266 2.35 -8.64 -16.39
N LEU A 267 2.64 -9.07 -17.61
CA LEU A 267 2.30 -8.37 -18.83
C LEU A 267 1.47 -9.27 -19.73
N ASN A 268 0.50 -8.67 -20.41
CA ASN A 268 -0.21 -9.22 -21.55
C ASN A 268 -0.14 -8.20 -22.68
N LEU A 269 0.03 -8.65 -23.92
CA LEU A 269 0.23 -7.77 -25.10
C LEU A 269 1.58 -7.02 -25.15
N GLY A 270 2.61 -7.47 -24.42
CA GLY A 270 4.00 -7.00 -24.59
C GLY A 270 4.27 -5.56 -24.14
N VAL A 271 3.42 -5.00 -23.27
CA VAL A 271 3.62 -3.70 -22.61
C VAL A 271 4.68 -3.84 -21.52
N ARG A 272 5.50 -2.82 -21.29
CA ARG A 272 6.58 -2.86 -20.26
C ARG A 272 6.69 -1.55 -19.48
N LEU A 273 7.40 -1.60 -18.36
CA LEU A 273 7.79 -0.38 -17.64
C LEU A 273 9.06 0.20 -18.30
N GLY A 274 9.05 1.52 -18.52
CA GLY A 274 10.14 2.27 -19.17
C GLY A 274 11.04 2.99 -18.19
N LYS A 275 10.45 3.66 -17.20
CA LYS A 275 11.16 4.45 -16.19
C LYS A 275 10.34 4.54 -14.92
N THR A 276 11.05 4.44 -13.81
CA THR A 276 10.48 4.43 -12.46
C THR A 276 11.33 5.29 -11.54
N SER A 277 11.69 6.52 -11.96
CA SER A 277 12.68 7.38 -11.27
C SER A 277 12.36 7.70 -9.81
N HIS A 278 11.12 7.42 -9.38
CA HIS A 278 10.63 7.59 -8.02
C HIS A 278 10.00 6.32 -7.44
N ILE A 279 10.24 5.14 -8.03
CA ILE A 279 9.93 3.84 -7.41
C ILE A 279 11.25 3.27 -6.88
N PRO A 280 11.58 3.47 -5.59
CA PRO A 280 12.64 2.73 -4.95
C PRO A 280 12.06 1.36 -4.61
N GLY A 281 12.41 0.35 -5.38
CA GLY A 281 12.33 -1.01 -4.89
C GLY A 281 13.70 -1.32 -4.28
N PHE A 282 13.85 -1.93 -3.11
CA PHE A 282 13.05 -3.03 -2.56
C PHE A 282 13.05 -3.01 -1.04
N GLU A 283 13.04 -1.80 -0.51
CA GLU A 283 12.79 -1.44 0.88
C GLU A 283 11.69 -0.38 0.86
N PRO A 284 10.79 -0.35 1.86
CA PRO A 284 9.79 0.71 1.96
C PRO A 284 10.45 2.08 1.86
N LEU A 285 10.02 2.90 0.91
CA LEU A 285 10.48 4.27 0.85
C LEU A 285 9.79 5.06 1.97
N LYS A 286 10.58 5.66 2.85
CA LYS A 286 10.07 6.63 3.83
C LYS A 286 9.72 7.94 3.15
N VAL A 287 8.47 8.39 3.32
CA VAL A 287 7.96 9.56 2.62
C VAL A 287 7.16 10.45 3.56
N THR A 288 7.53 11.72 3.65
CA THR A 288 6.86 12.74 4.49
C THR A 288 5.74 13.47 3.78
N LYS A 289 5.58 13.26 2.47
CA LYS A 289 4.49 13.73 1.60
C LYS A 289 4.32 12.64 0.54
N PRO A 290 3.10 12.31 0.10
CA PRO A 290 2.88 11.24 -0.88
C PRO A 290 3.75 11.46 -2.12
N VAL A 291 4.22 10.35 -2.65
CA VAL A 291 5.03 10.33 -3.87
C VAL A 291 4.10 10.57 -5.06
N GLY A 292 4.43 11.55 -5.89
CA GLY A 292 4.07 11.49 -7.29
C GLY A 292 4.89 10.38 -7.94
N LEU A 293 4.34 9.17 -8.09
CA LEU A 293 5.07 8.13 -8.82
C LEU A 293 4.99 8.44 -10.29
N GLU A 294 6.12 8.81 -10.88
CA GLU A 294 6.26 8.87 -12.32
C GLU A 294 6.60 7.49 -12.85
N ILE A 295 5.63 6.88 -13.50
CA ILE A 295 5.73 5.58 -14.13
C ILE A 295 5.59 5.79 -15.62
N GLU A 296 6.66 5.54 -16.35
CA GLU A 296 6.61 5.49 -17.80
C GLU A 296 6.23 4.07 -18.24
N ILE A 297 5.20 3.97 -19.07
CA ILE A 297 4.73 2.71 -19.65
C ILE A 297 4.99 2.75 -21.15
N LEU A 298 5.62 1.69 -21.66
CA LEU A 298 5.95 1.55 -23.07
C LEU A 298 5.05 0.49 -23.73
N PHE A 299 4.45 0.86 -24.85
CA PHE A 299 3.62 -0.03 -25.67
C PHE A 299 4.37 -0.44 -26.94
N PRO A 300 4.29 -1.71 -27.36
CA PRO A 300 4.98 -2.18 -28.57
C PRO A 300 4.40 -1.53 -29.84
N GLU A 301 3.08 -1.31 -29.85
CA GLU A 301 2.35 -0.58 -30.90
C GLU A 301 1.46 0.49 -30.29
N LYS A 302 0.88 1.36 -31.14
CA LYS A 302 -0.09 2.36 -30.67
C LYS A 302 -1.30 1.66 -30.05
N THR A 303 -1.74 2.13 -28.89
CA THR A 303 -2.95 1.63 -28.23
C THR A 303 -4.14 1.72 -29.18
N LYS A 304 -4.88 0.61 -29.33
CA LYS A 304 -6.02 0.51 -30.24
C LYS A 304 -7.33 1.06 -29.66
N LYS A 305 -7.38 1.17 -28.32
CA LYS A 305 -8.50 1.68 -27.54
C LYS A 305 -7.98 2.47 -26.36
N GLU A 306 -8.87 3.24 -25.73
CA GLU A 306 -8.63 3.82 -24.41
C GLU A 306 -8.44 2.68 -23.39
N LEU A 307 -7.45 2.82 -22.51
CA LEU A 307 -7.15 1.85 -21.46
C LEU A 307 -7.42 2.47 -20.09
N LEU A 308 -8.06 1.68 -19.22
CA LEU A 308 -8.27 2.04 -17.83
C LEU A 308 -7.00 1.73 -17.03
N VAL A 309 -6.67 2.62 -16.12
CA VAL A 309 -5.59 2.43 -15.15
C VAL A 309 -6.20 2.46 -13.76
N ASN A 310 -6.04 1.38 -13.01
CA ASN A 310 -6.48 1.28 -11.63
C ASN A 310 -5.27 1.28 -10.70
N ILE A 311 -5.43 1.92 -9.54
CA ILE A 311 -4.43 1.92 -8.48
C ILE A 311 -5.08 1.42 -7.22
N TYR A 312 -4.47 0.41 -6.61
CA TYR A 312 -4.92 -0.20 -5.36
C TYR A 312 -3.92 0.10 -4.26
N ARG A 313 -4.43 0.43 -3.08
CA ARG A 313 -3.68 0.53 -1.82
C ARG A 313 -4.23 -0.48 -0.83
N ASP A 314 -3.38 -1.33 -0.29
CA ASP A 314 -3.76 -2.37 0.70
C ASP A 314 -5.00 -3.17 0.26
N GLY A 315 -5.01 -3.57 -1.02
CA GLY A 315 -6.10 -4.33 -1.65
C GLY A 315 -7.34 -3.51 -2.04
N GLY A 316 -7.49 -2.26 -1.58
CA GLY A 316 -8.60 -1.38 -1.93
C GLY A 316 -8.25 -0.44 -3.10
N LYS A 317 -9.17 -0.24 -4.04
CA LYS A 317 -8.96 0.72 -5.14
C LYS A 317 -8.99 2.16 -4.60
N VAL A 318 -7.96 2.94 -4.86
CA VAL A 318 -7.80 4.33 -4.37
C VAL A 318 -7.72 5.37 -5.49
N SER A 319 -7.45 4.96 -6.72
CA SER A 319 -7.43 5.87 -7.87
C SER A 319 -7.75 5.14 -9.17
N GLU A 320 -8.26 5.91 -10.13
CA GLU A 320 -8.53 5.49 -11.49
C GLU A 320 -8.08 6.58 -12.47
N GLY A 321 -7.49 6.17 -13.58
CA GLY A 321 -7.08 7.04 -14.67
C GLY A 321 -7.29 6.40 -16.03
N LYS A 322 -7.00 7.15 -17.09
CA LYS A 322 -7.17 6.70 -18.48
C LYS A 322 -5.95 7.00 -19.31
N ILE A 323 -5.54 6.03 -20.12
CA ILE A 323 -4.56 6.20 -21.20
C ILE A 323 -5.34 6.26 -22.51
N ASN A 324 -5.23 7.40 -23.21
CA ASN A 324 -5.91 7.64 -24.47
C ASN A 324 -5.44 6.66 -25.57
N GLN A 325 -6.31 6.42 -26.56
CA GLN A 325 -5.97 5.65 -27.75
C GLN A 325 -4.90 6.35 -28.62
N GLY A 326 -4.14 5.56 -29.40
CA GLY A 326 -3.14 6.07 -30.34
C GLY A 326 -1.77 6.39 -29.73
N ILE A 327 -1.59 6.10 -28.45
CA ILE A 327 -0.39 6.39 -27.67
C ILE A 327 0.59 5.20 -27.72
N LYS A 328 1.90 5.48 -27.75
CA LYS A 328 2.98 4.46 -27.65
C LYS A 328 3.72 4.48 -26.31
N GLU A 329 3.62 5.58 -25.59
CA GLU A 329 4.27 5.80 -24.31
C GLU A 329 3.33 6.63 -23.43
N ALA A 330 3.10 6.18 -22.21
CA ALA A 330 2.28 6.91 -21.25
C ALA A 330 3.12 7.21 -20.01
N LEU A 331 3.21 8.50 -19.66
CA LEU A 331 3.69 8.92 -18.35
C LEU A 331 2.49 8.99 -17.41
N LEU A 332 2.45 8.09 -16.44
CA LEU A 332 1.48 8.11 -15.37
C LEU A 332 2.11 8.77 -14.15
N THR A 333 1.43 9.77 -13.60
CA THR A 333 1.75 10.32 -12.29
C THR A 333 0.72 9.80 -11.30
N VAL A 334 1.14 8.93 -10.40
CA VAL A 334 0.29 8.49 -9.29
C VAL A 334 0.37 9.56 -8.21
N LEU A 335 -0.68 10.36 -8.05
CA LEU A 335 -0.79 11.32 -6.96
C LEU A 335 -1.85 10.82 -5.99
N GLU A 336 -1.45 10.55 -4.75
CA GLU A 336 -2.43 10.29 -3.70
C GLU A 336 -3.03 11.59 -3.18
N THR A 337 -4.34 11.58 -2.99
CA THR A 337 -5.10 12.66 -2.36
C THR A 337 -5.41 12.36 -0.88
N VAL A 338 -5.12 11.14 -0.39
CA VAL A 338 -5.45 10.67 0.97
C VAL A 338 -4.27 9.99 1.66
N PHE A 339 -3.78 10.62 2.74
CA PHE A 339 -2.66 10.10 3.54
C PHE A 339 -3.17 9.36 4.75
N LEU A 340 -2.72 8.11 4.86
CA LEU A 340 -2.76 7.35 6.09
C LEU A 340 -1.29 7.12 6.49
N PRO A 341 -0.89 7.44 7.73
CA PRO A 341 0.45 7.10 8.19
C PRO A 341 0.64 5.59 8.30
N GLY A 342 1.87 5.14 8.03
CA GLY A 342 2.28 3.74 8.15
C GLY A 342 2.73 3.12 6.83
N LEU A 343 3.03 1.82 6.89
CA LEU A 343 3.49 1.05 5.74
C LEU A 343 2.30 0.63 4.87
N HIS A 344 2.28 1.12 3.64
CA HIS A 344 1.23 0.86 2.66
C HIS A 344 1.78 0.16 1.41
N SER A 345 0.97 -0.75 0.87
CA SER A 345 1.25 -1.51 -0.36
C SER A 345 0.47 -0.96 -1.54
N TYR A 346 1.10 -0.86 -2.71
CA TYR A 346 0.51 -0.27 -3.92
C TYR A 346 0.63 -1.19 -5.12
N VAL A 347 -0.47 -1.32 -5.86
CA VAL A 347 -0.56 -2.10 -7.09
C VAL A 347 -1.09 -1.21 -8.22
N LEU A 348 -0.41 -1.25 -9.36
CA LEU A 348 -0.87 -0.68 -10.61
C LEU A 348 -1.48 -1.79 -11.47
N GLU A 349 -2.68 -1.56 -11.98
CA GLU A 349 -3.38 -2.49 -12.87
C GLU A 349 -3.88 -1.77 -14.12
N ILE A 350 -3.65 -2.40 -15.27
CA ILE A 350 -4.30 -2.13 -16.55
C ILE A 350 -4.98 -3.46 -16.93
N PRO A 351 -6.30 -3.63 -16.73
CA PRO A 351 -6.99 -4.93 -16.61
C PRO A 351 -6.80 -5.99 -17.70
N GLU A 352 -6.19 -5.65 -18.84
CA GLU A 352 -5.97 -6.58 -19.94
C GLU A 352 -4.50 -6.69 -20.35
N VAL A 353 -3.63 -5.92 -19.69
CA VAL A 353 -2.32 -5.53 -20.25
C VAL A 353 -1.21 -5.63 -19.23
N LEU A 354 -1.44 -5.18 -18.00
CA LEU A 354 -0.39 -4.98 -17.02
C LEU A 354 -0.94 -5.17 -15.62
N ILE A 355 -0.22 -5.89 -14.77
CA ILE A 355 -0.37 -5.74 -13.32
C ILE A 355 1.01 -5.80 -12.66
N THR A 356 1.21 -5.01 -11.61
CA THR A 356 2.47 -4.97 -10.88
C THR A 356 2.39 -5.76 -9.58
N SER A 357 3.53 -6.29 -9.15
CA SER A 357 3.73 -6.69 -7.76
C SER A 357 3.60 -5.47 -6.84
N PRO A 358 3.32 -5.66 -5.54
CA PRO A 358 3.14 -4.54 -4.63
C PRO A 358 4.44 -3.75 -4.44
N PHE A 359 4.36 -2.43 -4.60
CA PHE A 359 5.37 -1.47 -4.15
C PHE A 359 5.03 -0.98 -2.75
N TYR A 360 6.03 -0.60 -1.96
CA TYR A 360 5.83 -0.24 -0.55
C TYR A 360 6.30 1.18 -0.24
N PHE A 361 5.43 1.94 0.44
CA PHE A 361 5.76 3.26 0.97
C PHE A 361 5.48 3.26 2.48
N ASP A 362 6.45 3.73 3.25
CA ASP A 362 6.28 4.04 4.67
C ASP A 362 5.93 5.53 4.75
N VAL A 363 4.63 5.82 4.84
CA VAL A 363 4.12 7.18 4.88
C VAL A 363 4.27 7.70 6.30
N GLU A 364 5.18 8.64 6.48
CA GLU A 364 5.33 9.33 7.76
C GLU A 364 4.16 10.29 7.93
N ASP A 365 3.65 10.41 9.16
CA ASP A 365 2.57 11.34 9.47
C ASP A 365 3.03 12.77 9.14
N SER A 366 2.42 13.33 8.10
CA SER A 366 2.67 14.68 7.63
C SER A 366 1.62 15.67 8.11
N SER A 367 0.68 15.26 8.98
CA SER A 367 -0.17 16.23 9.64
C SER A 367 0.73 17.08 10.54
N LEU A 368 0.58 18.40 10.48
CA LEU A 368 1.34 19.26 11.39
C LEU A 368 1.07 18.78 12.82
N ASN A 369 2.12 18.38 13.53
CA ASN A 369 2.04 18.18 14.97
C ASN A 369 1.47 19.45 15.60
N ASN A 370 0.62 19.33 16.60
CA ASN A 370 0.00 20.48 17.24
C ASN A 370 0.65 20.70 18.60
N ALA A 371 0.84 21.96 18.99
CA ALA A 371 1.17 22.31 20.36
C ALA A 371 -0.07 22.91 21.04
N PHE A 372 -0.63 22.17 22.00
CA PHE A 372 -1.79 22.59 22.77
C PHE A 372 -1.41 23.04 24.17
N ALA A 373 -1.97 24.15 24.64
CA ALA A 373 -2.08 24.46 26.07
C ALA A 373 -3.53 24.30 26.51
N VAL A 374 -3.79 23.32 27.37
CA VAL A 374 -5.09 23.17 28.03
C VAL A 374 -5.09 24.02 29.29
N MET A 375 -6.04 24.93 29.39
CA MET A 375 -6.26 25.83 30.52
C MET A 375 -7.61 25.46 31.15
N LEU A 376 -7.54 24.72 32.25
CA LEU A 376 -8.69 24.18 32.97
C LEU A 376 -9.08 25.10 34.13
N ASP A 377 -10.26 25.70 34.04
CA ASP A 377 -10.83 26.50 35.12
C ASP A 377 -11.24 25.60 36.28
N VAL A 378 -10.67 25.86 37.46
CA VAL A 378 -10.97 25.16 38.71
C VAL A 378 -11.56 26.13 39.74
N SER A 379 -12.18 27.23 39.31
CA SER A 379 -12.85 28.20 40.17
C SER A 379 -14.09 27.66 40.88
N GLY A 380 -14.60 28.42 41.84
CA GLY A 380 -15.64 27.94 42.76
C GLY A 380 -16.96 27.71 42.04
N SER A 381 -17.26 28.54 41.05
CA SER A 381 -18.44 28.41 40.19
C SER A 381 -18.38 27.14 39.30
N MET A 382 -17.18 26.63 38.99
CA MET A 382 -16.99 25.34 38.33
C MET A 382 -17.30 24.14 39.25
N GLY A 383 -17.34 24.34 40.57
CA GLY A 383 -17.81 23.33 41.54
C GLY A 383 -19.33 23.10 41.50
N GLU A 384 -20.08 23.99 40.86
CA GLU A 384 -21.53 23.91 40.73
C GLU A 384 -21.96 23.08 39.50
N GLU A 385 -23.18 22.55 39.51
CA GLU A 385 -23.80 21.83 38.38
C GLU A 385 -22.92 20.77 37.67
N ASP A 386 -21.99 20.14 38.39
CA ASP A 386 -21.05 19.16 37.84
C ASP A 386 -20.13 19.71 36.72
N LYS A 387 -19.97 21.05 36.62
CA LYS A 387 -19.21 21.71 35.54
C LYS A 387 -17.75 21.25 35.49
N LEU A 388 -17.04 21.24 36.63
CA LEU A 388 -15.65 20.81 36.69
C LEU A 388 -15.51 19.31 36.36
N THR A 389 -16.42 18.46 36.82
CA THR A 389 -16.41 17.04 36.46
C THR A 389 -16.56 16.84 34.96
N GLN A 390 -17.47 17.59 34.33
CA GLN A 390 -17.64 17.59 32.87
C GLN A 390 -16.37 18.08 32.17
N ALA A 391 -15.76 19.16 32.63
CA ALA A 391 -14.51 19.69 32.08
C ALA A 391 -13.33 18.70 32.21
N LYS A 392 -13.23 17.99 33.35
CA LYS A 392 -12.24 16.91 33.56
C LYS A 392 -12.43 15.77 32.56
N ARG A 393 -13.67 15.31 32.36
CA ARG A 393 -14.01 14.26 31.39
C ARG A 393 -13.71 14.71 29.96
N ALA A 394 -14.12 15.93 29.62
CA ALA A 394 -13.90 16.55 28.33
C ALA A 394 -12.40 16.63 28.02
N THR A 395 -11.60 17.12 28.97
CA THR A 395 -10.14 17.19 28.83
C THR A 395 -9.51 15.80 28.66
N SER A 396 -9.96 14.82 29.44
CA SER A 396 -9.45 13.44 29.33
C SER A 396 -9.75 12.83 27.95
N ALA A 397 -10.95 13.08 27.40
CA ALA A 397 -11.32 12.65 26.05
C ALA A 397 -10.52 13.39 24.98
N PHE A 398 -10.25 14.69 25.16
CA PHE A 398 -9.35 15.43 24.27
C PHE A 398 -7.96 14.80 24.24
N VAL A 399 -7.39 14.52 25.41
CA VAL A 399 -6.10 13.82 25.54
C VAL A 399 -6.11 12.49 24.81
N ASP A 400 -7.22 11.74 24.79
CA ASP A 400 -7.31 10.48 24.02
C ASP A 400 -7.38 10.69 22.51
N SER A 401 -7.94 11.81 22.05
CA SER A 401 -8.07 12.12 20.62
C SER A 401 -6.79 12.60 19.93
N LEU A 402 -5.78 13.02 20.71
CA LEU A 402 -4.50 13.52 20.21
C LEU A 402 -3.63 12.41 19.64
N ALA A 403 -2.80 12.73 18.63
CA ALA A 403 -1.74 11.83 18.14
C ALA A 403 -0.54 11.83 19.09
N ASP A 404 0.28 10.78 19.07
CA ASP A 404 1.51 10.73 19.89
C ASP A 404 2.55 11.78 19.47
N SER A 405 2.45 12.32 18.27
CA SER A 405 3.29 13.39 17.76
C SER A 405 2.84 14.79 18.20
N ASP A 406 1.61 14.94 18.73
CA ASP A 406 1.12 16.20 19.29
C ASP A 406 1.79 16.49 20.64
N GLN A 407 1.97 17.77 20.95
CA GLN A 407 2.48 18.27 22.22
C GLN A 407 1.36 18.88 23.05
N ILE A 408 1.41 18.69 24.36
CA ILE A 408 0.40 19.22 25.28
C ILE A 408 1.03 19.75 26.56
N ALA A 409 0.57 20.93 26.99
CA ALA A 409 0.78 21.47 28.32
C ALA A 409 -0.58 21.49 29.05
N LEU A 410 -0.55 21.30 30.37
CA LEU A 410 -1.74 21.36 31.21
C LEU A 410 -1.55 22.42 32.29
N VAL A 411 -2.45 23.40 32.29
CA VAL A 411 -2.55 24.49 33.25
C VAL A 411 -3.92 24.40 33.93
N ASP A 412 -3.96 24.49 35.25
CA ASP A 412 -5.18 24.82 35.97
C ASP A 412 -5.15 26.28 36.42
N PHE A 413 -6.32 26.88 36.66
CA PHE A 413 -6.38 28.23 37.21
C PHE A 413 -7.64 28.49 38.05
N SER A 414 -7.46 29.34 39.06
CA SER A 414 -8.52 29.96 39.87
C SER A 414 -8.13 31.42 40.12
N SER A 415 -7.81 31.88 41.34
CA SER A 415 -7.14 33.18 41.58
C SER A 415 -5.80 33.33 40.86
N THR A 416 -5.07 32.22 40.72
CA THR A 416 -3.77 32.13 40.02
C THR A 416 -3.71 30.88 39.17
N ALA A 417 -2.83 30.84 38.17
CA ALA A 417 -2.61 29.68 37.32
C ALA A 417 -1.44 28.82 37.81
N ASN A 418 -1.58 27.49 37.77
CA ASN A 418 -0.51 26.55 38.05
C ASN A 418 -0.20 25.65 36.85
N LEU A 419 1.08 25.42 36.61
CA LEU A 419 1.53 24.48 35.59
C LEU A 419 1.50 23.06 36.15
N LEU A 420 0.52 22.26 35.72
CA LEU A 420 0.41 20.87 36.12
C LEU A 420 1.32 19.97 35.28
N LEU A 421 1.48 20.28 34.00
CA LEU A 421 2.40 19.60 33.08
C LEU A 421 3.02 20.61 32.09
N PRO A 422 4.36 20.69 31.98
CA PRO A 422 5.02 21.48 30.93
C PRO A 422 4.71 20.92 29.54
N LEU A 423 4.88 21.74 28.50
CA LEU A 423 4.70 21.29 27.12
C LEU A 423 5.60 20.10 26.79
N GLU A 424 5.00 18.96 26.49
CA GLU A 424 5.71 17.71 26.19
C GLU A 424 4.97 16.91 25.09
N SER A 425 5.71 16.16 24.28
CA SER A 425 5.14 15.25 23.28
C SER A 425 4.42 14.08 23.94
N LEU A 426 3.29 13.66 23.37
CA LEU A 426 2.48 12.61 23.95
C LEU A 426 3.14 11.23 23.89
N SER A 427 2.86 10.44 24.91
CA SER A 427 3.18 9.02 25.00
C SER A 427 2.11 8.31 25.83
N ALA A 428 2.02 6.99 25.73
CA ALA A 428 1.06 6.21 26.52
C ALA A 428 1.18 6.48 28.03
N SER A 429 2.41 6.64 28.56
CA SER A 429 2.64 6.99 29.95
C SER A 429 2.22 8.42 30.28
N LEU A 430 2.53 9.38 29.42
CA LEU A 430 2.19 10.79 29.65
C LEU A 430 0.66 11.00 29.65
N ARG A 431 -0.07 10.29 28.78
CA ARG A 431 -1.55 10.28 28.77
C ARG A 431 -2.12 9.85 30.12
N GLN A 432 -1.57 8.80 30.72
CA GLN A 432 -1.98 8.35 32.05
C GLN A 432 -1.66 9.40 33.13
N THR A 433 -0.47 10.01 33.08
CA THR A 433 -0.07 11.09 34.00
C THR A 433 -0.99 12.31 33.89
N LEU A 434 -1.32 12.74 32.68
CA LEU A 434 -2.26 13.84 32.42
C LEU A 434 -3.63 13.56 33.03
N LYS A 435 -4.20 12.39 32.74
CA LYS A 435 -5.51 11.99 33.28
C LYS A 435 -5.53 11.93 34.81
N ALA A 436 -4.44 11.48 35.42
CA ALA A 436 -4.30 11.47 36.88
C ALA A 436 -4.20 12.89 37.47
N LYS A 437 -3.50 13.82 36.81
CA LYS A 437 -3.45 15.23 37.23
C LYS A 437 -4.80 15.92 37.08
N ILE A 438 -5.48 15.69 35.95
CA ILE A 438 -6.82 16.22 35.69
C ILE A 438 -7.80 15.75 36.77
N SER A 439 -7.80 14.46 37.13
CA SER A 439 -8.74 13.93 38.11
C SER A 439 -8.57 14.52 39.51
N GLN A 440 -7.35 14.93 39.87
CA GLN A 440 -6.98 15.51 41.17
C GLN A 440 -7.27 17.01 41.33
N THR A 441 -7.66 17.72 40.26
CA THR A 441 -8.01 19.15 40.38
C THR A 441 -9.28 19.32 41.21
N GLU A 442 -9.39 20.37 42.02
CA GLU A 442 -10.56 20.61 42.88
C GLU A 442 -11.00 22.07 42.79
N PRO A 443 -12.28 22.39 43.02
CA PRO A 443 -12.76 23.77 43.00
C PRO A 443 -12.04 24.64 44.06
N LEU A 444 -11.64 25.84 43.65
CA LEU A 444 -10.94 26.86 44.44
C LEU A 444 -11.67 28.21 44.32
N GLU A 445 -11.23 29.24 45.03
CA GLU A 445 -11.88 30.56 44.97
C GLU A 445 -11.46 31.38 43.74
N SER A 446 -12.35 32.27 43.29
CA SER A 446 -12.16 33.24 42.18
C SER A 446 -11.82 32.65 40.81
N THR A 447 -11.82 33.50 39.79
CA THR A 447 -11.64 33.11 38.38
C THR A 447 -10.73 34.12 37.65
N ASN A 448 -9.47 33.75 37.47
CA ASN A 448 -8.44 34.55 36.78
C ASN A 448 -8.04 33.92 35.44
N ILE A 449 -8.94 34.04 34.45
CA ILE A 449 -8.71 33.57 33.08
C ILE A 449 -7.43 34.17 32.47
N GLY A 450 -7.11 35.42 32.81
CA GLY A 450 -5.92 36.11 32.31
C GLY A 450 -4.61 35.38 32.66
N ASP A 451 -4.46 34.96 33.91
CA ASP A 451 -3.25 34.25 34.34
C ASP A 451 -3.15 32.85 33.70
N GLY A 452 -4.28 32.18 33.49
CA GLY A 452 -4.37 30.94 32.72
C GLY A 452 -3.88 31.12 31.27
N LEU A 453 -4.39 32.14 30.58
CA LEU A 453 -3.97 32.50 29.21
C LEU A 453 -2.48 32.85 29.13
N ARG A 454 -1.98 33.62 30.10
CA ARG A 454 -0.57 33.99 30.18
C ARG A 454 0.34 32.77 30.28
N LEU A 455 0.04 31.86 31.21
CA LEU A 455 0.85 30.66 31.42
C LEU A 455 0.72 29.67 30.24
N GLY A 456 -0.48 29.50 29.69
CA GLY A 456 -0.69 28.69 28.49
C GLY A 456 0.13 29.18 27.30
N LEU A 457 0.18 30.50 27.08
CA LEU A 457 0.96 31.11 26.00
C LEU A 457 2.46 30.87 26.17
N LEU A 458 2.97 30.99 27.40
CA LEU A 458 4.36 30.74 27.72
C LEU A 458 4.76 29.29 27.40
N GLU A 459 3.87 28.32 27.65
CA GLU A 459 4.15 26.91 27.35
C GLU A 459 4.15 26.63 25.85
N VAL A 460 3.12 27.01 25.10
CA VAL A 460 3.08 26.71 23.64
C VAL A 460 4.19 27.42 22.86
N ARG A 461 4.70 28.57 23.34
CA ARG A 461 5.87 29.26 22.77
C ARG A 461 7.18 28.48 22.91
N LYS A 462 7.25 27.46 23.78
CA LYS A 462 8.45 26.63 23.94
C LYS A 462 8.67 25.68 22.77
N ASP A 463 7.63 25.37 22.00
CA ASP A 463 7.77 24.61 20.75
C ASP A 463 8.42 25.49 19.67
N PRO A 464 9.66 25.21 19.25
CA PRO A 464 10.41 26.06 18.32
C PRO A 464 9.99 25.85 16.85
N THR A 465 9.09 24.90 16.58
CA THR A 465 8.71 24.52 15.22
C THR A 465 7.60 25.42 14.66
N SER A 466 7.26 25.25 13.38
CA SER A 466 6.13 25.92 12.73
C SER A 466 4.78 25.21 12.95
N ASN A 467 4.71 24.26 13.89
CA ASN A 467 3.48 23.57 14.26
C ASN A 467 2.35 24.56 14.63
N PRO A 468 1.09 24.28 14.30
CA PRO A 468 -0.05 25.02 14.83
C PRO A 468 -0.02 25.05 16.35
N LYS A 469 -0.13 26.25 16.92
CA LYS A 469 -0.20 26.46 18.38
C LYS A 469 -1.58 26.94 18.77
N ARG A 470 -2.21 26.27 19.74
CA ARG A 470 -3.58 26.53 20.17
C ARG A 470 -3.74 26.44 21.69
N GLY A 471 -4.53 27.32 22.25
CA GLY A 471 -5.02 27.26 23.63
C GLY A 471 -6.41 26.66 23.67
N LEU A 472 -6.68 25.78 24.63
CA LEU A 472 -8.01 25.28 24.96
C LEU A 472 -8.43 25.79 26.34
N LEU A 473 -9.36 26.73 26.39
CA LEU A 473 -9.89 27.28 27.62
C LEU A 473 -11.19 26.57 28.00
N LEU A 474 -11.19 25.80 29.09
CA LEU A 474 -12.37 25.11 29.62
C LEU A 474 -12.85 25.84 30.87
N SER A 475 -13.94 26.59 30.78
CA SER A 475 -14.38 27.54 31.82
C SER A 475 -15.88 27.81 31.72
N ASP A 476 -16.48 28.37 32.76
CA ASP A 476 -17.81 29.00 32.70
C ASP A 476 -17.75 30.50 32.37
N GLY A 477 -16.55 31.06 32.16
CA GLY A 477 -16.34 32.43 31.69
C GLY A 477 -16.47 33.53 32.74
N MET A 478 -16.62 33.18 34.03
CA MET A 478 -16.91 34.16 35.08
C MET A 478 -15.67 34.90 35.61
N HIS A 479 -14.82 35.45 34.72
CA HIS A 479 -13.62 36.19 35.13
C HIS A 479 -13.95 37.31 36.13
N ASN A 480 -13.26 37.31 37.27
CA ASN A 480 -13.51 38.26 38.37
C ASN A 480 -12.23 38.71 39.10
N GLU A 481 -11.05 38.21 38.70
CA GLU A 481 -9.76 38.54 39.30
C GLU A 481 -8.66 38.68 38.24
N GLY A 482 -7.80 39.70 38.35
CA GLY A 482 -6.67 39.92 37.44
C GLY A 482 -6.99 40.72 36.17
N GLU A 483 -6.02 40.79 35.26
CA GLU A 483 -6.19 41.39 33.93
C GLU A 483 -6.42 40.30 32.89
N LEU A 484 -7.48 40.38 32.09
CA LEU A 484 -7.78 39.42 31.02
C LEU A 484 -7.22 39.84 29.67
N TRP A 485 -7.60 41.03 29.20
CA TRP A 485 -7.44 41.43 27.79
C TRP A 485 -5.99 41.54 27.29
N PRO A 486 -4.99 42.00 28.08
CA PRO A 486 -3.61 42.02 27.62
C PRO A 486 -3.13 40.65 27.12
N PHE A 487 -3.46 39.57 27.84
CA PHE A 487 -3.02 38.22 27.46
C PHE A 487 -3.78 37.69 26.23
N VAL A 488 -5.06 38.06 26.06
CA VAL A 488 -5.80 37.75 24.82
C VAL A 488 -5.12 38.40 23.60
N GLU A 489 -4.68 39.65 23.73
CA GLU A 489 -3.96 40.33 22.64
C GLU A 489 -2.58 39.70 22.39
N GLU A 490 -1.86 39.21 23.42
CA GLU A 490 -0.59 38.50 23.20
C GLU A 490 -0.75 37.18 22.40
N TRP A 491 -1.84 36.43 22.61
CA TRP A 491 -2.17 35.24 21.82
C TRP A 491 -2.41 35.61 20.35
N LYS A 492 -3.20 36.66 20.12
CA LYS A 492 -3.51 37.20 18.80
C LYS A 492 -2.26 37.71 18.08
N GLU A 493 -1.39 38.47 18.75
CA GLU A 493 -0.13 38.97 18.21
C GLU A 493 0.82 37.82 17.83
N ALA A 494 0.82 36.74 18.59
CA ALA A 494 1.56 35.52 18.26
C ALA A 494 0.96 34.75 17.06
N GLY A 495 -0.25 35.09 16.62
CA GLY A 495 -0.99 34.36 15.59
C GLY A 495 -1.53 33.01 16.07
N PHE A 496 -1.62 32.81 17.39
CA PHE A 496 -2.10 31.57 18.00
C PHE A 496 -3.57 31.71 18.37
N LYS A 497 -4.31 30.60 18.27
CA LYS A 497 -5.76 30.59 18.51
C LYS A 497 -6.08 30.14 19.92
N VAL A 498 -7.15 30.68 20.50
CA VAL A 498 -7.74 30.18 21.75
C VAL A 498 -9.15 29.71 21.48
N ASP A 499 -9.37 28.41 21.55
CA ASP A 499 -10.71 27.81 21.49
C ASP A 499 -11.26 27.71 22.93
N CYS A 500 -12.50 28.12 23.13
CA CYS A 500 -13.16 28.20 24.43
C CYS A 500 -14.30 27.17 24.50
N VAL A 501 -14.39 26.42 25.60
CA VAL A 501 -15.46 25.46 25.87
C VAL A 501 -16.19 25.89 27.13
N ALA A 502 -17.45 26.29 26.97
CA ALA A 502 -18.28 26.92 27.99
C ALA A 502 -19.07 25.88 28.79
N PHE A 503 -18.77 25.70 30.08
CA PHE A 503 -19.45 24.74 30.96
C PHE A 503 -20.51 25.42 31.82
N GLY A 504 -21.69 24.80 31.91
CA GLY A 504 -22.80 25.31 32.72
C GLY A 504 -23.89 26.02 31.92
N SER A 505 -25.10 26.02 32.49
CA SER A 505 -26.25 26.72 31.91
C SER A 505 -26.16 28.24 32.09
N ASP A 506 -25.42 28.66 33.11
CA ASP A 506 -25.16 30.02 33.58
C ASP A 506 -23.83 30.61 33.05
N ALA A 507 -23.10 29.89 32.22
CA ALA A 507 -21.81 30.33 31.69
C ALA A 507 -21.89 31.70 31.00
N ASP A 508 -20.90 32.58 31.25
CA ASP A 508 -20.68 33.82 30.51
C ASP A 508 -20.11 33.52 29.12
N ARG A 509 -21.01 33.03 28.26
CA ARG A 509 -20.70 32.70 26.86
C ARG A 509 -20.32 33.94 26.06
N GLN A 510 -20.75 35.13 26.48
CA GLN A 510 -20.40 36.37 25.79
C GLN A 510 -18.89 36.65 25.95
N GLN A 511 -18.38 36.57 27.17
CA GLN A 511 -16.96 36.76 27.45
C GLN A 511 -16.10 35.71 26.74
N LEU A 512 -16.47 34.43 26.82
CA LEU A 512 -15.74 33.34 26.13
C LEU A 512 -15.77 33.50 24.60
N THR A 513 -16.89 33.96 24.04
CA THR A 513 -16.99 34.27 22.61
C THR A 513 -16.05 35.39 22.21
N GLU A 514 -15.92 36.43 23.05
CA GLU A 514 -15.04 37.56 22.75
C GLU A 514 -13.56 37.17 22.80
N ILE A 515 -13.14 36.33 23.77
CA ILE A 515 -11.78 35.78 23.84
C ILE A 515 -11.46 34.97 22.57
N ALA A 516 -12.34 34.04 22.21
CA ALA A 516 -12.15 33.18 21.03
C ALA A 516 -12.10 34.00 19.75
N ALA A 517 -13.04 34.95 19.56
CA ALA A 517 -13.10 35.77 18.35
C ALA A 517 -11.86 36.64 18.15
N ARG A 518 -11.31 37.24 19.22
CA ARG A 518 -10.11 38.08 19.13
C ARG A 518 -8.85 37.30 18.73
N THR A 519 -8.78 36.01 19.08
CA THR A 519 -7.65 35.13 18.76
C THR A 519 -7.90 34.26 17.51
N ASN A 520 -9.02 34.48 16.81
CA ASN A 520 -9.44 33.65 15.67
C ASN A 520 -9.65 32.15 16.01
N GLY A 521 -10.01 31.88 17.28
CA GLY A 521 -10.53 30.60 17.76
C GLY A 521 -12.06 30.58 17.80
N LYS A 522 -12.63 29.52 18.39
CA LYS A 522 -14.08 29.30 18.46
C LYS A 522 -14.56 29.10 19.90
N MET A 523 -15.80 29.51 20.17
CA MET A 523 -16.49 29.20 21.43
C MET A 523 -17.49 28.07 21.18
N PHE A 524 -17.43 27.04 22.03
CA PHE A 524 -18.32 25.89 21.99
C PHE A 524 -19.07 25.80 23.33
N PRO A 525 -20.42 25.70 23.33
CA PRO A 525 -21.14 25.34 24.53
C PRO A 525 -20.86 23.87 24.86
N ALA A 526 -20.49 23.54 26.09
CA ALA A 526 -20.34 22.16 26.53
C ALA A 526 -21.71 21.58 26.87
N ASP A 527 -22.03 20.43 26.26
CA ASP A 527 -23.11 19.57 26.72
C ASP A 527 -22.66 18.11 26.67
N ASN A 528 -23.39 17.22 27.36
CA ASN A 528 -23.03 15.81 27.45
C ASN A 528 -23.01 15.06 26.08
N GLY A 529 -23.56 15.65 25.02
CA GLY A 529 -23.65 15.03 23.69
C GLY A 529 -22.62 15.52 22.67
N ASN A 530 -21.93 16.64 22.92
CA ASN A 530 -21.16 17.32 21.88
C ASN A 530 -19.64 17.36 22.08
N LEU A 531 -19.10 16.83 23.18
CA LEU A 531 -17.66 16.93 23.48
C LEU A 531 -16.78 16.29 22.40
N ALA A 532 -17.16 15.12 21.89
CA ALA A 532 -16.44 14.47 20.79
C ALA A 532 -16.44 15.32 19.51
N HIS A 533 -17.56 16.00 19.22
CA HIS A 533 -17.68 16.91 18.09
C HIS A 533 -16.78 18.13 18.22
N ILE A 534 -16.68 18.70 19.41
CA ILE A 534 -15.80 19.84 19.70
C ILE A 534 -14.34 19.47 19.40
N TRP A 535 -13.87 18.33 19.92
CA TRP A 535 -12.48 17.89 19.72
C TRP A 535 -12.16 17.59 18.27
N GLN A 536 -13.06 16.90 17.56
CA GLN A 536 -12.90 16.66 16.13
C GLN A 536 -12.85 17.95 15.32
N THR A 537 -13.68 18.95 15.66
CA THR A 537 -13.67 20.25 14.99
C THR A 537 -12.33 20.96 15.19
N ILE A 538 -11.86 21.04 16.43
CA ILE A 538 -10.60 21.71 16.78
C ILE A 538 -9.41 21.02 16.09
N LEU A 539 -9.35 19.69 16.11
CA LEU A 539 -8.29 18.91 15.49
C LEU A 539 -8.32 18.98 13.96
N ALA A 540 -9.50 18.95 13.36
CA ALA A 540 -9.64 19.14 11.92
C ALA A 540 -9.07 20.51 11.54
N GLU A 541 -9.49 21.58 12.21
CA GLU A 541 -9.03 22.93 11.88
C GLU A 541 -7.58 23.19 12.20
N SER A 542 -7.03 22.59 13.26
CA SER A 542 -5.60 22.71 13.56
C SER A 542 -4.76 22.09 12.45
N ARG A 543 -5.30 21.07 11.76
CA ARG A 543 -4.72 20.40 10.59
C ARG A 543 -5.12 21.04 9.26
N GLY A 544 -5.77 22.21 9.27
CA GLY A 544 -6.19 22.94 8.06
C GLY A 544 -7.42 22.32 7.35
N GLN A 545 -8.19 21.50 8.06
CA GLN A 545 -9.41 20.85 7.57
C GLN A 545 -10.66 21.56 8.13
N THR A 546 -11.80 21.40 7.47
CA THR A 546 -13.09 21.89 7.97
C THR A 546 -14.00 20.70 8.26
N LEU A 547 -14.56 20.63 9.46
CA LEU A 547 -15.58 19.63 9.78
C LEU A 547 -16.91 20.04 9.16
N LEU A 548 -17.40 19.24 8.20
CA LEU A 548 -18.62 19.55 7.46
C LEU A 548 -19.89 18.95 8.10
N LEU A 549 -19.76 17.79 8.74
CA LEU A 549 -20.84 17.08 9.39
C LEU A 549 -20.28 16.16 10.49
N ASN A 550 -20.95 16.11 11.63
CA ASN A 550 -20.78 15.06 12.62
C ASN A 550 -22.17 14.63 13.11
N VAL A 551 -22.42 13.33 13.09
CA VAL A 551 -23.69 12.74 13.49
C VAL A 551 -23.40 11.57 14.42
N GLN A 552 -24.13 11.52 15.52
CA GLN A 552 -24.18 10.36 16.40
C GLN A 552 -25.62 9.84 16.42
N ASP A 553 -25.90 8.81 15.62
CA ASP A 553 -27.25 8.24 15.47
C ASP A 553 -27.23 6.71 15.59
N TYR A 554 -28.31 6.15 16.14
CA TYR A 554 -28.58 4.71 16.07
C TYR A 554 -29.37 4.41 14.81
N VAL A 555 -28.67 3.96 13.78
CA VAL A 555 -29.26 3.75 12.45
C VAL A 555 -29.81 2.32 12.33
N PHE A 556 -31.12 2.21 12.11
CA PHE A 556 -31.77 0.98 11.62
C PHE A 556 -32.15 1.18 10.15
N GLY A 557 -31.27 0.78 9.22
CA GLY A 557 -31.48 0.93 7.78
C GLY A 557 -30.58 1.98 7.14
N ALA A 558 -31.07 2.71 6.13
CA ALA A 558 -30.33 3.77 5.46
C ALA A 558 -30.86 5.15 5.91
N VAL A 559 -29.93 6.06 6.21
CA VAL A 559 -30.20 7.48 6.53
C VAL A 559 -29.35 8.37 5.64
N SER A 560 -29.85 9.58 5.37
CA SER A 560 -29.15 10.57 4.55
C SER A 560 -29.05 11.89 5.30
N TYR A 561 -27.85 12.46 5.33
CA TYR A 561 -27.58 13.75 5.95
C TYR A 561 -27.11 14.74 4.87
N PRO A 562 -27.78 15.90 4.73
CA PRO A 562 -27.32 16.92 3.81
C PRO A 562 -26.04 17.58 4.36
N VAL A 563 -25.02 17.73 3.49
CA VAL A 563 -23.76 18.39 3.83
C VAL A 563 -23.51 19.54 2.87
N GLN A 564 -23.23 20.73 3.39
CA GLN A 564 -22.84 21.88 2.58
C GLN A 564 -21.32 21.86 2.40
N VAL A 565 -20.88 22.04 1.15
CA VAL A 565 -19.48 21.93 0.76
C VAL A 565 -19.10 23.23 0.04
N ASP A 566 -17.99 23.86 0.43
CA ASP A 566 -17.46 25.01 -0.30
C ASP A 566 -17.05 24.59 -1.72
N ALA A 567 -17.35 25.40 -2.74
CA ALA A 567 -16.94 25.13 -4.12
C ALA A 567 -15.42 24.99 -4.30
N ALA A 568 -14.62 25.54 -3.39
CA ALA A 568 -13.16 25.39 -3.36
C ALA A 568 -12.68 24.09 -2.67
N SER A 569 -13.59 23.35 -2.03
CA SER A 569 -13.26 22.11 -1.31
C SER A 569 -12.89 21.02 -2.31
N GLN A 570 -11.65 20.54 -2.22
CA GLN A 570 -11.13 19.51 -3.12
C GLN A 570 -11.33 18.08 -2.59
N LYS A 571 -11.66 17.95 -1.30
CA LYS A 571 -11.79 16.65 -0.63
C LYS A 571 -12.70 16.73 0.58
N ILE A 572 -13.49 15.67 0.78
CA ILE A 572 -14.31 15.43 1.96
C ILE A 572 -13.83 14.12 2.57
N THR A 573 -13.62 14.09 3.89
CA THR A 573 -13.24 12.87 4.61
C THR A 573 -14.35 12.50 5.57
N VAL A 574 -14.79 11.25 5.52
CA VAL A 574 -15.81 10.71 6.41
C VAL A 574 -15.16 9.71 7.35
N PHE A 575 -15.39 9.86 8.65
CA PHE A 575 -14.98 8.89 9.66
C PHE A 575 -16.22 8.17 10.18
N LEU A 576 -16.18 6.84 10.20
CA LEU A 576 -17.24 5.99 10.74
C LEU A 576 -16.67 5.10 11.81
N ASP A 577 -17.38 4.99 12.92
CA ASP A 577 -17.11 4.02 13.97
C ASP A 577 -18.17 2.89 13.86
N GLY A 578 -17.77 1.71 13.36
CA GLY A 578 -18.65 0.53 13.20
C GLY A 578 -18.65 -0.15 11.82
N GLN A 579 -19.43 -1.23 11.67
CA GLN A 579 -19.60 -1.98 10.41
C GLN A 579 -20.68 -1.34 9.53
N SER A 580 -20.42 -0.18 8.96
CA SER A 580 -21.37 0.50 8.05
C SER A 580 -20.65 1.12 6.86
N SER A 581 -21.34 1.21 5.72
CA SER A 581 -20.86 1.90 4.51
C SER A 581 -21.49 3.29 4.42
N VAL A 582 -20.72 4.29 3.98
CA VAL A 582 -21.24 5.62 3.65
C VAL A 582 -21.02 5.92 2.17
N GLU A 583 -22.03 6.52 1.57
CA GLU A 583 -21.97 7.10 0.23
C GLU A 583 -22.15 8.61 0.34
N LEU A 584 -21.26 9.37 -0.29
CA LEU A 584 -21.45 10.80 -0.47
C LEU A 584 -22.26 11.00 -1.75
N ILE A 585 -23.36 11.76 -1.71
CA ILE A 585 -24.22 11.98 -2.88
C ILE A 585 -24.19 13.46 -3.25
N SER A 586 -23.89 13.77 -4.51
CA SER A 586 -23.89 15.13 -5.05
C SER A 586 -25.32 15.68 -5.18
N PRO A 587 -25.50 17.01 -5.33
CA PRO A 587 -26.82 17.61 -5.53
C PRO A 587 -27.59 17.08 -6.75
N ASP A 588 -26.92 16.53 -7.76
CA ASP A 588 -27.53 15.89 -8.93
C ASP A 588 -27.81 14.38 -8.72
N GLY A 589 -27.68 13.88 -7.49
CA GLY A 589 -28.07 12.53 -7.09
C GLY A 589 -27.07 11.44 -7.42
N LYS A 590 -25.82 11.79 -7.76
CA LYS A 590 -24.77 10.81 -8.07
C LYS A 590 -23.90 10.54 -6.86
N VAL A 591 -23.44 9.31 -6.72
CA VAL A 591 -22.41 8.99 -5.72
C VAL A 591 -21.12 9.69 -6.11
N VAL A 592 -20.61 10.52 -5.21
CA VAL A 592 -19.31 11.16 -5.27
C VAL A 592 -18.31 10.16 -4.70
N THR A 593 -17.55 9.54 -5.60
CA THR A 593 -16.49 8.58 -5.29
C THR A 593 -15.18 9.27 -4.91
#